data_AF-A0AAV9N5G6-F1
#
_entry.id   AF-A0AAV9N5G6-F1
#
_cell.length_a   1.000
_cell.length_b   1.000
_cell.length_c   1.000
_cell.angle_alpha   90.00
_cell.angle_beta   90.00
_cell.angle_gamma   90.00
#
_symmetry.space_group_name_H-M   'P 1'
#
loop_
_entity.id
_entity.type
_entity.pdbx_description
1 polymer ?
#
loop_
_entity_poly.entity_id
_entity_poly.type
_entity_poly.pdbx_seq_one_letter_code
_entity_poly.pdbx_strand_id
1 'polypeptide(L)'
;MASRLQGFPNALDWKFAIIAGVGLFSAGVVARGLFTSPKKAIIHPSPQRTLLPTLSDAEKSALPYPPDVLPGARDVDTPYGSIRVYEYGPEDGRKVILVHGISTPAIALGSVANNLAENGCRVLLFDLFGRGYSDNPGDLLHDDRLFTTQILLALASSPLSWTGAGSGKFSMIGYSFGGGVVTSFTSYFPDLVDSLILFAPAGLIRPHHISTTNRIIYQEGIIPEPLLQRIIKNRLRTPLSAPPDEKGKNVDATNAVKAEVNIEYNSQAVLSKKYPNVTVVKAVAHQVDNHPGFVPAFISSIRYGPVREQHERWRIVGRQLSQLNTEKGTSKKVLMVLGEHDPIIIKDELEEDAKEAFLGNVEVVTFDAGHEAPVTKGDQIATAILDFWKRND
;
A
#
# COMPACT_ATOMS: atom_id res chain seq x y z
N MET A 1 39.01 -65.02 47.71
CA MET A 1 37.60 -65.11 47.29
C MET A 1 37.37 -64.09 46.18
N ALA A 2 37.21 -64.57 44.96
CA ALA A 2 36.86 -63.76 43.81
C ALA A 2 35.34 -63.61 43.74
N SER A 3 34.82 -62.39 43.62
CA SER A 3 33.47 -62.16 43.10
C SER A 3 33.50 -61.05 42.05
N ARG A 4 33.26 -61.47 40.81
CA ARG A 4 32.95 -60.63 39.66
C ARG A 4 31.81 -59.67 39.99
N LEU A 5 31.96 -58.38 39.65
CA LEU A 5 30.81 -57.53 39.31
C LEU A 5 30.81 -57.37 37.78
N GLN A 6 30.03 -58.25 37.14
CA GLN A 6 29.57 -58.10 35.76
C GLN A 6 28.32 -57.23 35.74
N GLY A 7 28.19 -56.37 34.73
CA GLY A 7 26.89 -55.88 34.24
C GLY A 7 26.78 -54.36 34.11
N PHE A 8 27.42 -53.77 33.10
CA PHE A 8 26.96 -52.48 32.57
C PHE A 8 25.56 -52.66 31.96
N PRO A 9 24.65 -51.67 32.05
CA PRO A 9 23.35 -51.76 31.38
C PRO A 9 23.56 -51.86 29.87
N ASN A 10 22.83 -52.77 29.25
CA ASN A 10 22.99 -53.22 27.86
C ASN A 10 22.80 -52.09 26.85
N ALA A 11 23.78 -51.90 25.96
CA ALA A 11 23.76 -50.97 24.80
C ALA A 11 22.53 -51.08 23.87
N LEU A 12 21.66 -52.06 24.13
CA LEU A 12 20.39 -52.30 23.47
C LEU A 12 19.32 -51.26 23.87
N ASP A 13 19.29 -50.80 25.13
CA ASP A 13 18.17 -50.05 25.70
C ASP A 13 18.00 -48.65 25.09
N TRP A 14 19.12 -47.95 24.90
CA TRP A 14 19.13 -46.62 24.26
C TRP A 14 18.79 -46.69 22.76
N LYS A 15 19.16 -47.77 22.08
CA LYS A 15 18.81 -47.98 20.66
C LYS A 15 17.31 -48.18 20.51
N PHE A 16 16.67 -48.93 21.41
CA PHE A 16 15.21 -49.08 21.42
C PHE A 16 14.50 -47.76 21.73
N ALA A 17 15.00 -46.98 22.69
CA ALA A 17 14.43 -45.66 23.01
C ALA A 17 14.53 -44.69 21.81
N ILE A 18 15.66 -44.69 21.09
CA ILE A 18 15.83 -43.87 19.88
C ILE A 18 14.90 -44.34 18.76
N ILE A 19 14.81 -45.65 18.50
CA ILE A 19 13.93 -46.20 17.45
C ILE A 19 12.45 -45.92 17.76
N ALA A 20 12.03 -46.08 19.02
CA ALA A 20 10.68 -45.76 19.47
C ALA A 20 10.38 -44.26 19.36
N GLY A 21 11.33 -43.40 19.73
CA GLY A 21 11.20 -41.95 19.60
C GLY A 21 11.09 -41.48 18.15
N VAL A 22 11.92 -42.02 17.26
CA VAL A 22 11.85 -41.74 15.81
C VAL A 22 10.54 -42.27 15.22
N GLY A 23 10.12 -43.48 15.60
CA GLY A 23 8.85 -44.06 15.17
C GLY A 23 7.64 -43.23 15.58
N LEU A 24 7.60 -42.74 16.82
CA LEU A 24 6.54 -41.87 17.32
C LEU A 24 6.55 -40.49 16.63
N PHE A 25 7.74 -39.92 16.37
CA PHE A 25 7.87 -38.66 15.63
C PHE A 25 7.38 -38.81 14.19
N SER A 26 7.83 -39.85 13.47
CA SER A 26 7.39 -40.14 12.10
C SER A 26 5.89 -40.44 12.04
N ALA A 27 5.36 -41.23 12.98
CA ALA A 27 3.91 -41.48 13.08
C ALA A 27 3.14 -40.18 13.35
N GLY A 28 3.66 -39.28 14.20
CA GLY A 28 3.09 -37.96 14.45
C GLY A 28 3.09 -37.04 13.24
N VAL A 29 4.16 -37.05 12.43
CA VAL A 29 4.25 -36.30 11.17
C VAL A 29 3.28 -36.84 10.12
N VAL A 30 3.19 -38.17 9.98
CA VAL A 30 2.26 -38.83 9.05
C VAL A 30 0.81 -38.61 9.48
N ALA A 31 0.50 -38.79 10.76
CA ALA A 31 -0.83 -38.48 11.30
C ALA A 31 -1.18 -37.00 11.09
N ARG A 32 -0.25 -36.08 11.35
CA ARG A 32 -0.45 -34.65 11.05
C ARG A 32 -0.77 -34.43 9.57
N GLY A 33 -0.04 -35.06 8.64
CA GLY A 33 -0.33 -34.95 7.20
C GLY A 33 -1.66 -35.58 6.78
N LEU A 34 -2.08 -36.67 7.43
CA LEU A 34 -3.35 -37.34 7.17
C LEU A 34 -4.56 -36.61 7.78
N PHE A 35 -4.34 -35.80 8.83
CA PHE A 35 -5.39 -35.04 9.54
C PHE A 35 -5.30 -33.52 9.32
N THR A 36 -4.37 -33.02 8.49
CA THR A 36 -4.35 -31.61 8.11
C THR A 36 -5.46 -31.34 7.11
N SER A 37 -6.55 -30.72 7.58
CA SER A 37 -7.52 -30.08 6.70
C SER A 37 -6.83 -29.04 5.82
N PRO A 38 -7.26 -28.85 4.56
CA PRO A 38 -6.77 -27.75 3.74
C PRO A 38 -6.96 -26.44 4.50
N LYS A 39 -5.90 -25.63 4.59
CA LYS A 39 -5.98 -24.32 5.23
C LYS A 39 -7.02 -23.49 4.48
N LYS A 40 -8.09 -23.09 5.17
CA LYS A 40 -9.05 -22.13 4.63
C LYS A 40 -8.37 -20.76 4.54
N ALA A 41 -8.65 -20.04 3.45
CA ALA A 41 -8.22 -18.65 3.31
C ALA A 41 -8.71 -17.82 4.49
N ILE A 42 -7.86 -16.93 5.00
CA ILE A 42 -8.19 -16.06 6.12
C ILE A 42 -8.55 -14.70 5.53
N ILE A 43 -9.83 -14.33 5.56
CA ILE A 43 -10.31 -13.03 5.08
C ILE A 43 -10.86 -12.26 6.27
N HIS A 44 -10.29 -11.08 6.55
CA HIS A 44 -10.88 -10.14 7.49
C HIS A 44 -11.85 -9.22 6.74
N PRO A 45 -13.16 -9.31 7.03
CA PRO A 45 -14.16 -8.54 6.31
C PRO A 45 -14.03 -7.04 6.62
N SER A 46 -14.23 -6.22 5.61
CA SER A 46 -14.19 -4.76 5.69
C SER A 46 -15.46 -4.19 6.34
N PRO A 47 -15.45 -2.90 6.73
CA PRO A 47 -16.64 -2.17 7.17
C PRO A 47 -17.83 -2.26 6.20
N GLN A 48 -17.59 -2.57 4.93
CA GLN A 48 -18.66 -2.76 3.94
C GLN A 48 -19.58 -3.91 4.35
N ARG A 49 -19.01 -5.00 4.87
CA ARG A 49 -19.73 -6.20 5.31
C ARG A 49 -20.09 -6.15 6.80
N THR A 50 -19.24 -5.52 7.62
CA THR A 50 -19.37 -5.58 9.09
C THR A 50 -20.12 -4.40 9.70
N LEU A 51 -20.12 -3.23 9.05
CA LEU A 51 -20.67 -1.99 9.61
C LEU A 51 -21.81 -1.42 8.75
N LEU A 52 -21.63 -1.26 7.44
CA LEU A 52 -22.64 -0.60 6.60
C LEU A 52 -24.05 -1.22 6.67
N PRO A 53 -24.24 -2.55 6.76
CA PRO A 53 -25.57 -3.15 6.87
C PRO A 53 -26.31 -2.80 8.17
N THR A 54 -25.60 -2.35 9.20
CA THR A 54 -26.18 -2.01 10.51
C THR A 54 -26.59 -0.54 10.63
N LEU A 55 -26.33 0.28 9.61
CA LEU A 55 -26.54 1.72 9.64
C LEU A 55 -27.69 2.13 8.72
N SER A 56 -28.45 3.14 9.14
CA SER A 56 -29.37 3.89 8.28
C SER A 56 -28.62 4.74 7.25
N ASP A 57 -29.30 5.22 6.21
CA ASP A 57 -28.65 6.03 5.18
C ASP A 57 -28.14 7.38 5.71
N ALA A 58 -28.85 7.97 6.68
CA ALA A 58 -28.37 9.17 7.37
C ALA A 58 -27.08 8.92 8.15
N GLU A 59 -26.97 7.77 8.83
CA GLU A 59 -25.76 7.37 9.54
C GLU A 59 -24.61 7.08 8.57
N LYS A 60 -24.87 6.42 7.43
CA LYS A 60 -23.87 6.18 6.37
C LYS A 60 -23.31 7.48 5.82
N SER A 61 -24.15 8.49 5.55
CA SER A 61 -23.70 9.81 5.09
C SER A 61 -22.93 10.59 6.14
N ALA A 62 -23.17 10.33 7.43
CA ALA A 62 -22.45 10.96 8.53
C ALA A 62 -21.08 10.31 8.83
N LEU A 63 -20.77 9.14 8.23
CA LEU A 63 -19.51 8.46 8.46
C LEU A 63 -18.30 9.33 8.06
N PRO A 64 -17.15 9.18 8.74
CA PRO A 64 -15.88 9.77 8.30
C PRO A 64 -15.42 9.37 6.90
N TYR A 65 -15.97 8.28 6.36
CA TYR A 65 -15.72 7.82 4.99
C TYR A 65 -17.02 7.25 4.42
N PRO A 66 -17.95 8.09 3.92
CA PRO A 66 -19.24 7.62 3.42
C PRO A 66 -19.09 6.65 2.23
N PRO A 67 -19.95 5.63 2.10
CA PRO A 67 -19.83 4.65 1.01
C PRO A 67 -20.03 5.25 -0.38
N ASP A 68 -20.73 6.38 -0.48
CA ASP A 68 -21.03 7.12 -1.72
C ASP A 68 -20.19 8.40 -1.89
N VAL A 69 -19.04 8.48 -1.20
CA VAL A 69 -18.15 9.65 -1.21
C VAL A 69 -17.51 9.91 -2.58
N LEU A 70 -17.38 8.87 -3.40
CA LEU A 70 -16.96 8.94 -4.80
C LEU A 70 -18.01 8.29 -5.71
N PRO A 71 -18.21 8.78 -6.95
CA PRO A 71 -19.15 8.20 -7.89
C PRO A 71 -18.74 6.80 -8.35
N GLY A 72 -19.71 6.05 -8.90
CA GLY A 72 -19.44 4.75 -9.54
C GLY A 72 -18.91 3.68 -8.60
N ALA A 73 -19.24 3.76 -7.32
CA ALA A 73 -18.84 2.80 -6.31
C ALA A 73 -19.41 1.40 -6.62
N ARG A 74 -18.58 0.37 -6.54
CA ARG A 74 -18.96 -1.04 -6.60
C ARG A 74 -18.09 -1.88 -5.69
N ASP A 75 -18.67 -2.96 -5.19
CA ASP A 75 -17.98 -3.99 -4.41
C ASP A 75 -17.75 -5.21 -5.31
N VAL A 76 -16.49 -5.53 -5.59
CA VAL A 76 -16.08 -6.58 -6.51
C VAL A 76 -15.70 -7.82 -5.72
N ASP A 77 -16.47 -8.89 -5.83
CA ASP A 77 -16.15 -10.15 -5.18
C ASP A 77 -14.96 -10.85 -5.87
N THR A 78 -14.00 -11.32 -5.08
CA THR A 78 -12.77 -11.95 -5.58
C THR A 78 -12.37 -13.12 -4.66
N PRO A 79 -11.45 -14.00 -5.11
CA PRO A 79 -10.89 -15.04 -4.25
C PRO A 79 -10.19 -14.52 -2.98
N TYR A 80 -9.88 -13.23 -2.91
CA TYR A 80 -9.21 -12.56 -1.78
C TYR A 80 -10.18 -11.81 -0.87
N GLY A 81 -11.49 -11.91 -1.13
CA GLY A 81 -12.53 -11.08 -0.52
C GLY A 81 -13.02 -9.99 -1.46
N SER A 82 -13.76 -9.02 -0.92
CA SER A 82 -14.32 -7.89 -1.69
C SER A 82 -13.32 -6.77 -1.90
N ILE A 83 -13.27 -6.18 -3.10
CA ILE A 83 -12.56 -4.93 -3.40
C ILE A 83 -13.56 -3.80 -3.60
N ARG A 84 -13.41 -2.69 -2.88
CA ARG A 84 -14.14 -1.45 -3.16
C ARG A 84 -13.48 -0.73 -4.35
N VAL A 85 -14.23 -0.55 -5.43
CA VAL A 85 -13.80 0.16 -6.65
C VAL A 85 -14.72 1.35 -6.91
N TYR A 86 -14.16 2.43 -7.44
CA TYR A 86 -14.86 3.63 -7.89
C TYR A 86 -14.45 3.90 -9.33
N GLU A 87 -15.42 4.07 -10.23
CA GLU A 87 -15.11 4.31 -11.64
C GLU A 87 -16.12 5.25 -12.29
N TYR A 88 -15.63 6.34 -12.86
CA TYR A 88 -16.48 7.40 -13.40
C TYR A 88 -15.74 8.29 -14.41
N GLY A 89 -16.46 9.21 -15.04
CA GLY A 89 -16.00 9.98 -16.19
C GLY A 89 -16.47 9.37 -17.53
N PRO A 90 -16.23 10.05 -18.66
CA PRO A 90 -16.68 9.61 -19.98
C PRO A 90 -16.08 8.25 -20.37
N GLU A 91 -16.87 7.39 -21.01
CA GLU A 91 -16.46 6.01 -21.34
C GLU A 91 -15.36 5.94 -22.41
N ASP A 92 -15.29 6.93 -23.30
CA ASP A 92 -14.28 7.13 -24.32
C ASP A 92 -13.09 8.00 -23.86
N GLY A 93 -13.13 8.44 -22.60
CA GLY A 93 -12.09 9.27 -22.00
C GLY A 93 -10.76 8.55 -21.82
N ARG A 94 -9.67 9.33 -21.65
CA ARG A 94 -8.36 8.77 -21.30
C ARG A 94 -8.47 7.98 -20.00
N LYS A 95 -8.09 6.71 -20.05
CA LYS A 95 -8.13 5.79 -18.91
C LYS A 95 -7.02 6.11 -17.91
N VAL A 96 -7.38 6.36 -16.66
CA VAL A 96 -6.46 6.69 -15.57
C VAL A 96 -6.81 5.87 -14.34
N ILE A 97 -5.86 5.07 -13.84
CA ILE A 97 -6.00 4.38 -12.56
C ILE A 97 -5.23 5.11 -11.47
N LEU A 98 -5.85 5.31 -10.32
CA LEU A 98 -5.27 6.00 -9.18
C LEU A 98 -5.14 5.05 -7.98
N VAL A 99 -3.94 4.97 -7.40
CA VAL A 99 -3.60 4.11 -6.26
C VAL A 99 -3.17 4.96 -5.07
N HIS A 100 -3.90 4.85 -3.97
CA HIS A 100 -3.73 5.67 -2.78
C HIS A 100 -2.54 5.23 -1.90
N GLY A 101 -2.26 6.02 -0.85
CA GLY A 101 -1.18 5.81 0.11
C GLY A 101 -1.45 4.66 1.09
N ILE A 102 -0.52 4.45 2.03
CA ILE A 102 -0.59 3.27 2.92
C ILE A 102 -1.70 3.38 3.96
N SER A 103 -1.94 4.58 4.49
CA SER A 103 -2.84 4.80 5.63
C SER A 103 -4.24 5.27 5.21
N THR A 104 -4.33 5.94 4.06
CA THR A 104 -5.57 6.55 3.55
C THR A 104 -6.36 5.57 2.67
N PRO A 105 -7.69 5.73 2.54
CA PRO A 105 -8.47 5.06 1.50
C PRO A 105 -8.49 5.89 0.20
N ALA A 106 -9.14 5.39 -0.85
CA ALA A 106 -9.13 5.96 -2.21
C ALA A 106 -9.54 7.44 -2.28
N ILE A 107 -10.37 7.91 -1.35
CA ILE A 107 -10.83 9.31 -1.32
C ILE A 107 -9.70 10.33 -1.12
N ALA A 108 -8.52 9.94 -0.63
CA ALA A 108 -7.35 10.82 -0.60
C ALA A 108 -6.94 11.34 -1.98
N LEU A 109 -7.24 10.58 -3.04
CA LEU A 109 -7.01 10.98 -4.44
C LEU A 109 -8.29 11.51 -5.12
N GLY A 110 -9.39 11.65 -4.38
CA GLY A 110 -10.69 12.02 -4.93
C GLY A 110 -10.69 13.40 -5.58
N SER A 111 -9.96 14.38 -5.00
CA SER A 111 -9.86 15.72 -5.58
C SER A 111 -9.21 15.68 -6.98
N VAL A 112 -8.06 15.00 -7.13
CA VAL A 112 -7.39 14.83 -8.42
C VAL A 112 -8.26 14.04 -9.40
N ALA A 113 -8.84 12.93 -8.96
CA ALA A 113 -9.68 12.10 -9.81
C ALA A 113 -10.92 12.83 -10.34
N ASN A 114 -11.59 13.63 -9.51
CA ASN A 114 -12.73 14.44 -9.95
C ASN A 114 -12.32 15.47 -11.00
N ASN A 115 -11.21 16.20 -10.78
CA ASN A 115 -10.73 17.18 -11.75
C ASN A 115 -10.32 16.51 -13.08
N LEU A 116 -9.69 15.33 -13.05
CA LEU A 116 -9.36 14.58 -14.28
C LEU A 116 -10.63 14.11 -15.01
N ALA A 117 -11.64 13.62 -14.28
CA ALA A 117 -12.91 13.20 -14.86
C ALA A 117 -13.67 14.37 -15.51
N GLU A 118 -13.69 15.53 -14.84
CA GLU A 118 -14.24 16.78 -15.37
C GLU A 118 -13.50 17.25 -16.63
N ASN A 119 -12.24 16.87 -16.80
CA ASN A 119 -11.41 17.14 -17.99
C ASN A 119 -11.35 15.98 -18.98
N GLY A 120 -12.37 15.12 -19.00
CA GLY A 120 -12.54 14.11 -20.05
C GLY A 120 -11.79 12.79 -19.83
N CYS A 121 -11.28 12.52 -18.63
CA CYS A 121 -10.65 11.24 -18.30
C CYS A 121 -11.67 10.23 -17.76
N ARG A 122 -11.49 8.95 -18.08
CA ARG A 122 -12.12 7.83 -17.38
C ARG A 122 -11.25 7.45 -16.20
N VAL A 123 -11.70 7.71 -14.98
CA VAL A 123 -10.91 7.44 -13.77
C VAL A 123 -11.37 6.16 -13.08
N LEU A 124 -10.42 5.38 -12.58
CA LEU A 124 -10.65 4.20 -11.74
C LEU A 124 -9.81 4.32 -10.47
N LEU A 125 -10.47 4.19 -9.31
CA LEU A 125 -9.83 4.13 -8.00
C LEU A 125 -10.29 2.86 -7.29
N PHE A 126 -9.52 2.38 -6.34
CA PHE A 126 -9.93 1.29 -5.48
C PHE A 126 -9.27 1.42 -4.12
N ASP A 127 -9.91 0.89 -3.09
CA ASP A 127 -9.26 0.76 -1.80
C ASP A 127 -8.32 -0.44 -1.82
N LEU A 128 -7.05 -0.25 -1.46
CA LEU A 128 -6.08 -1.34 -1.29
C LEU A 128 -6.60 -2.34 -0.26
N PHE A 129 -6.23 -3.62 -0.39
CA PHE A 129 -6.71 -4.67 0.52
C PHE A 129 -6.46 -4.30 1.98
N GLY A 130 -7.48 -4.43 2.83
CA GLY A 130 -7.43 -4.01 4.23
C GLY A 130 -7.50 -2.50 4.46
N ARG A 131 -7.78 -1.69 3.44
CA ARG A 131 -8.05 -0.26 3.56
C ARG A 131 -9.48 0.02 3.12
N GLY A 132 -10.02 1.13 3.62
CA GLY A 132 -11.37 1.61 3.31
C GLY A 132 -12.41 0.50 3.42
N TYR A 133 -13.05 0.20 2.30
CA TYR A 133 -14.10 -0.81 2.18
C TYR A 133 -13.64 -2.11 1.50
N SER A 134 -12.34 -2.31 1.25
CA SER A 134 -11.80 -3.57 0.72
C SER A 134 -11.42 -4.55 1.84
N ASP A 135 -11.79 -5.82 1.70
CA ASP A 135 -11.42 -6.88 2.65
C ASP A 135 -9.89 -7.03 2.78
N ASN A 136 -9.39 -7.67 3.84
CA ASN A 136 -7.97 -8.03 3.97
C ASN A 136 -7.77 -9.55 3.86
N PRO A 137 -7.00 -10.05 2.88
CA PRO A 137 -6.54 -11.44 2.86
C PRO A 137 -5.43 -11.62 3.91
N GLY A 138 -5.84 -11.96 5.13
CA GLY A 138 -5.00 -12.01 6.33
C GLY A 138 -3.98 -13.14 6.37
N ASP A 139 -4.05 -14.10 5.43
CA ASP A 139 -3.06 -15.16 5.25
C ASP A 139 -1.99 -14.86 4.18
N LEU A 140 -2.06 -13.69 3.53
CA LEU A 140 -1.14 -13.29 2.46
C LEU A 140 -0.25 -12.12 2.85
N LEU A 141 0.94 -12.09 2.24
CA LEU A 141 1.84 -10.94 2.32
C LEU A 141 1.31 -9.79 1.46
N HIS A 142 1.39 -8.57 1.99
CA HIS A 142 1.05 -7.35 1.26
C HIS A 142 2.27 -6.88 0.48
N ASP A 143 2.59 -7.62 -0.60
CA ASP A 143 3.74 -7.40 -1.46
C ASP A 143 3.34 -7.04 -2.90
N ASP A 144 4.33 -6.83 -3.77
CA ASP A 144 4.12 -6.51 -5.19
C ASP A 144 3.16 -7.47 -5.90
N ARG A 145 3.16 -8.76 -5.54
CA ARG A 145 2.33 -9.77 -6.19
C ARG A 145 0.87 -9.55 -5.82
N LEU A 146 0.60 -9.29 -4.54
CA LEU A 146 -0.76 -9.03 -4.06
C LEU A 146 -1.30 -7.72 -4.66
N PHE A 147 -0.52 -6.63 -4.63
CA PHE A 147 -0.97 -5.35 -5.18
C PHE A 147 -1.14 -5.38 -6.70
N THR A 148 -0.24 -6.05 -7.42
CA THR A 148 -0.39 -6.29 -8.86
C THR A 148 -1.68 -7.04 -9.15
N THR A 149 -1.95 -8.11 -8.41
CA THR A 149 -3.19 -8.89 -8.55
C THR A 149 -4.40 -8.02 -8.28
N GLN A 150 -4.36 -7.17 -7.24
CA GLN A 150 -5.45 -6.27 -6.91
C GLN A 150 -5.73 -5.25 -8.03
N ILE A 151 -4.68 -4.65 -8.61
CA ILE A 151 -4.80 -3.74 -9.77
C ILE A 151 -5.49 -4.46 -10.92
N LEU A 152 -5.03 -5.66 -11.28
CA LEU A 152 -5.60 -6.44 -12.39
C LEU A 152 -7.06 -6.84 -12.13
N LEU A 153 -7.42 -7.21 -10.90
CA LEU A 153 -8.79 -7.51 -10.51
C LEU A 153 -9.69 -6.26 -10.59
N ALA A 154 -9.21 -5.10 -10.14
CA ALA A 154 -9.94 -3.85 -10.24
C ALA A 154 -10.18 -3.46 -11.71
N LEU A 155 -9.15 -3.55 -12.56
CA LEU A 155 -9.26 -3.31 -14.01
C LEU A 155 -10.22 -4.29 -14.69
N ALA A 156 -10.15 -5.58 -14.35
CA ALA A 156 -11.01 -6.63 -14.92
C ALA A 156 -12.48 -6.49 -14.48
N SER A 157 -12.75 -5.82 -13.36
CA SER A 157 -14.11 -5.58 -12.86
C SER A 157 -14.87 -4.48 -13.62
N SER A 158 -14.16 -3.70 -14.44
CA SER A 158 -14.75 -2.61 -15.20
C SER A 158 -15.64 -3.15 -16.33
N PRO A 159 -16.78 -2.49 -16.63
CA PRO A 159 -17.56 -2.82 -17.82
C PRO A 159 -16.84 -2.45 -19.12
N LEU A 160 -15.86 -1.54 -19.06
CA LEU A 160 -14.99 -1.16 -20.17
C LEU A 160 -13.74 -2.05 -20.19
N SER A 161 -13.23 -2.37 -21.37
CA SER A 161 -11.96 -3.11 -21.50
C SER A 161 -10.77 -2.20 -21.19
N TRP A 162 -10.03 -2.46 -20.11
CA TRP A 162 -8.80 -1.73 -19.75
C TRP A 162 -7.52 -2.39 -20.27
N THR A 163 -7.59 -3.66 -20.64
CA THR A 163 -6.45 -4.47 -21.09
C THR A 163 -6.82 -5.22 -22.37
N GLY A 164 -5.82 -5.77 -23.07
CA GLY A 164 -6.02 -6.54 -24.31
C GLY A 164 -5.96 -5.71 -25.58
N ALA A 165 -5.98 -6.40 -26.72
CA ALA A 165 -5.89 -5.77 -28.03
C ALA A 165 -7.11 -4.87 -28.29
N GLY A 166 -6.86 -3.60 -28.62
CA GLY A 166 -7.91 -2.61 -28.89
C GLY A 166 -8.34 -1.76 -27.68
N SER A 167 -7.95 -2.13 -26.45
CA SER A 167 -8.29 -1.37 -25.24
C SER A 167 -7.44 -0.10 -25.05
N GLY A 168 -6.35 0.02 -25.81
CA GLY A 168 -5.32 1.02 -25.62
C GLY A 168 -4.47 0.74 -24.37
N LYS A 169 -3.69 1.73 -23.98
CA LYS A 169 -2.95 1.77 -22.73
C LYS A 169 -3.68 2.69 -21.73
N PHE A 170 -3.33 2.61 -20.45
CA PHE A 170 -3.86 3.52 -19.43
C PHE A 170 -2.73 4.27 -18.71
N SER A 171 -3.06 5.43 -18.13
CA SER A 171 -2.17 6.17 -17.25
C SER A 171 -2.30 5.67 -15.81
N MET A 172 -1.21 5.69 -15.05
CA MET A 172 -1.21 5.35 -13.62
C MET A 172 -0.81 6.55 -12.77
N ILE A 173 -1.54 6.77 -11.69
CA ILE A 173 -1.21 7.74 -10.65
C ILE A 173 -1.02 6.98 -9.33
N GLY A 174 0.12 7.17 -8.68
CA GLY A 174 0.39 6.58 -7.37
C GLY A 174 0.77 7.65 -6.35
N TYR A 175 0.09 7.65 -5.20
CA TYR A 175 0.40 8.55 -4.08
C TYR A 175 1.12 7.83 -2.96
N SER A 176 2.25 8.39 -2.51
CA SER A 176 3.05 7.86 -1.40
C SER A 176 3.38 6.39 -1.63
N PHE A 177 2.93 5.49 -0.75
CA PHE A 177 3.02 4.04 -0.95
C PHE A 177 2.48 3.56 -2.31
N GLY A 178 1.36 4.13 -2.77
CA GLY A 178 0.79 3.85 -4.08
C GLY A 178 1.76 4.17 -5.21
N GLY A 179 2.66 5.15 -5.04
CA GLY A 179 3.74 5.47 -5.99
C GLY A 179 4.72 4.32 -6.20
N GLY A 180 5.14 3.67 -5.11
CA GLY A 180 5.96 2.46 -5.16
C GLY A 180 5.23 1.31 -5.86
N VAL A 181 3.96 1.12 -5.54
CA VAL A 181 3.09 0.08 -6.14
C VAL A 181 2.95 0.26 -7.65
N VAL A 182 2.58 1.45 -8.12
CA VAL A 182 2.37 1.68 -9.57
C VAL A 182 3.68 1.67 -10.36
N THR A 183 4.80 2.08 -9.75
CA THR A 183 6.11 2.00 -10.39
C THR A 183 6.56 0.55 -10.54
N SER A 184 6.37 -0.25 -9.49
CA SER A 184 6.63 -1.70 -9.53
C SER A 184 5.78 -2.37 -10.60
N PHE A 185 4.46 -2.10 -10.61
CA PHE A 185 3.55 -2.60 -11.65
C PHE A 185 4.02 -2.21 -13.06
N THR A 186 4.36 -0.94 -13.28
CA THR A 186 4.83 -0.43 -14.58
C THR A 186 6.09 -1.16 -15.04
N SER A 187 7.01 -1.50 -14.12
CA SER A 187 8.22 -2.25 -14.45
C SER A 187 7.95 -3.65 -15.01
N TYR A 188 6.85 -4.30 -14.58
CA TYR A 188 6.44 -5.63 -15.03
C TYR A 188 5.48 -5.60 -16.23
N PHE A 189 4.67 -4.55 -16.35
CA PHE A 189 3.63 -4.42 -17.38
C PHE A 189 3.75 -3.12 -18.20
N PRO A 190 4.93 -2.81 -18.78
CA PRO A 190 5.16 -1.55 -19.48
C PRO A 190 4.26 -1.36 -20.71
N ASP A 191 3.75 -2.46 -21.29
CA ASP A 191 2.86 -2.42 -22.44
C ASP A 191 1.42 -2.03 -22.09
N LEU A 192 1.04 -2.10 -20.82
CA LEU A 192 -0.28 -1.65 -20.35
C LEU A 192 -0.29 -0.16 -19.97
N VAL A 193 0.88 0.40 -19.63
CA VAL A 193 1.01 1.75 -19.08
C VAL A 193 1.48 2.74 -20.14
N ASP A 194 0.71 3.82 -20.31
CA ASP A 194 1.05 4.91 -21.23
C ASP A 194 1.81 6.05 -20.56
N SER A 195 1.43 6.38 -19.33
CA SER A 195 1.99 7.48 -18.55
C SER A 195 2.01 7.12 -17.07
N LEU A 196 3.12 7.43 -16.40
CA LEU A 196 3.32 7.20 -14.98
C LEU A 196 3.44 8.55 -14.27
N ILE A 197 2.58 8.78 -13.29
CA ILE A 197 2.55 9.99 -12.46
C ILE A 197 2.69 9.58 -10.99
N LEU A 198 3.65 10.19 -10.29
CA LEU A 198 4.02 9.84 -8.93
C LEU A 198 3.86 11.05 -8.01
N PHE A 199 3.06 10.91 -6.96
CA PHE A 199 2.88 11.97 -5.97
C PHE A 199 3.57 11.59 -4.67
N ALA A 200 4.55 12.38 -4.25
CA ALA A 200 5.37 12.15 -3.05
C ALA A 200 5.69 10.64 -2.83
N PRO A 201 6.21 9.92 -3.84
CA PRO A 201 6.24 8.47 -3.85
C PRO A 201 7.20 7.88 -2.80
N ALA A 202 6.81 6.76 -2.21
CA ALA A 202 7.72 5.86 -1.50
C ALA A 202 8.56 5.04 -2.50
N GLY A 203 9.57 4.32 -2.02
CA GLY A 203 10.39 3.39 -2.81
C GLY A 203 11.87 3.76 -2.88
N LEU A 204 12.17 5.06 -2.99
CA LEU A 204 13.54 5.61 -3.00
C LEU A 204 13.94 6.32 -1.69
N ILE A 205 13.15 6.18 -0.63
CA ILE A 205 13.46 6.81 0.67
C ILE A 205 14.81 6.31 1.19
N ARG A 206 15.75 7.22 1.45
CA ARG A 206 17.09 6.89 1.91
C ARG A 206 17.07 6.23 3.29
N PRO A 207 17.89 5.19 3.54
CA PRO A 207 17.89 4.46 4.81
C PRO A 207 18.14 5.29 6.06
N HIS A 208 18.85 6.43 5.95
CA HIS A 208 19.21 7.27 7.10
C HIS A 208 18.05 8.10 7.66
N HIS A 209 16.98 8.30 6.88
CA HIS A 209 15.72 8.88 7.37
C HIS A 209 14.86 7.87 8.12
N ILE A 210 15.27 6.60 8.11
CA ILE A 210 14.59 5.53 8.81
C ILE A 210 15.42 5.19 10.04
N SER A 211 14.87 5.43 11.22
CA SER A 211 15.54 5.07 12.46
C SER A 211 15.88 3.57 12.46
N THR A 212 17.07 3.19 12.94
CA THR A 212 17.46 1.76 13.09
C THR A 212 16.40 0.97 13.86
N THR A 213 15.68 1.63 14.77
CA THR A 213 14.56 1.08 15.52
C THR A 213 13.37 0.73 14.62
N ASN A 214 13.04 1.54 13.62
CA ASN A 214 12.00 1.23 12.62
C ASN A 214 12.31 -0.07 11.86
N ARG A 215 13.58 -0.31 11.53
CA ARG A 215 14.00 -1.59 10.91
C ARG A 215 13.76 -2.77 11.85
N ILE A 216 13.89 -2.57 13.16
CA ILE A 216 13.72 -3.62 14.19
C ILE A 216 12.24 -3.86 14.52
N ILE A 217 11.41 -2.83 14.62
CA ILE A 217 9.98 -2.96 14.99
C ILE A 217 9.19 -3.74 13.95
N TYR A 218 9.50 -3.48 12.67
CA TYR A 218 8.85 -4.16 11.56
C TYR A 218 9.58 -5.45 11.16
N GLN A 219 10.69 -5.84 11.80
CA GLN A 219 11.24 -7.18 11.60
C GLN A 219 10.33 -8.25 12.20
N GLU A 220 10.14 -9.36 11.49
CA GLU A 220 9.42 -10.51 12.02
C GLU A 220 10.16 -11.13 13.21
N GLY A 221 9.39 -11.60 14.19
CA GLY A 221 9.92 -12.39 15.30
C GLY A 221 10.53 -11.60 16.46
N ILE A 222 10.67 -10.28 16.36
CA ILE A 222 11.18 -9.45 17.47
C ILE A 222 10.08 -9.08 18.46
N ILE A 223 8.95 -8.57 17.96
CA ILE A 223 7.78 -8.22 18.77
C ILE A 223 6.67 -9.24 18.46
N PRO A 224 6.06 -9.88 19.47
CA PRO A 224 4.90 -10.74 19.25
C PRO A 224 3.80 -10.00 18.48
N GLU A 225 3.28 -10.61 17.42
CA GLU A 225 2.38 -9.96 16.46
C GLU A 225 1.15 -9.29 17.11
N PRO A 226 0.44 -9.88 18.10
CA PRO A 226 -0.68 -9.20 18.77
C PRO A 226 -0.26 -7.94 19.54
N LEU A 227 0.95 -7.93 20.11
CA LEU A 227 1.48 -6.77 20.81
C LEU A 227 1.84 -5.66 19.83
N LEU A 228 2.51 -6.00 18.72
CA LEU A 228 2.83 -5.06 17.66
C LEU A 228 1.56 -4.41 17.12
N GLN A 229 0.53 -5.20 16.80
CA GLN A 229 -0.76 -4.67 16.34
C GLN A 229 -1.39 -3.72 17.35
N ARG A 230 -1.34 -4.01 18.66
CA ARG A 230 -1.84 -3.09 19.69
C ARG A 230 -1.06 -1.77 19.73
N ILE A 231 0.27 -1.81 19.61
CA ILE A 231 1.12 -0.61 19.58
C ILE A 231 0.76 0.24 18.35
N ILE A 232 0.73 -0.37 17.17
CA ILE A 232 0.43 0.34 15.92
C ILE A 232 -1.00 0.87 15.89
N LYS A 233 -1.99 0.10 16.40
CA LYS A 233 -3.38 0.54 16.54
C LYS A 233 -3.50 1.82 17.37
N ASN A 234 -2.87 1.86 18.54
CA ASN A 234 -2.91 3.04 19.41
C ASN A 234 -2.23 4.24 18.77
N ARG A 235 -1.15 4.01 18.02
CA ARG A 235 -0.44 5.06 17.30
C ARG A 235 -1.28 5.68 16.19
N LEU A 236 -1.89 4.85 15.34
CA LEU A 236 -2.75 5.31 14.24
C LEU A 236 -4.02 6.02 14.72
N ARG A 237 -4.38 5.90 16.01
CA ARG A 237 -5.47 6.67 16.63
C ARG A 237 -5.05 8.03 17.16
N THR A 238 -3.78 8.24 17.49
CA THR A 238 -3.33 9.41 18.26
C THR A 238 -2.74 10.46 17.31
N PRO A 239 -3.39 11.61 17.09
CA PRO A 239 -2.82 12.67 16.27
C PRO A 239 -1.80 13.39 17.15
N LEU A 240 -0.51 13.15 16.94
CA LEU A 240 0.50 13.88 17.69
C LEU A 240 0.74 15.22 17.01
N SER A 241 0.20 16.27 17.59
CA SER A 241 0.67 17.62 17.33
C SER A 241 2.11 17.74 17.82
N ALA A 242 3.02 18.08 16.91
CA ALA A 242 4.46 18.35 17.07
C ALA A 242 5.43 17.15 17.06
N PRO A 243 6.61 17.30 16.42
CA PRO A 243 7.72 16.37 16.56
C PRO A 243 8.25 16.37 18.01
N PRO A 244 8.85 15.26 18.48
CA PRO A 244 9.40 15.20 19.83
C PRO A 244 10.56 16.19 20.01
N ASP A 245 10.59 16.89 21.14
CA ASP A 245 11.70 17.75 21.56
C ASP A 245 13.04 17.00 21.52
N GLU A 246 14.05 17.59 20.85
CA GLU A 246 15.44 17.11 20.79
C GLU A 246 16.20 17.25 22.13
N LYS A 247 15.61 16.83 23.25
CA LYS A 247 16.34 16.78 24.53
C LYS A 247 16.44 15.34 25.01
N GLY A 248 17.61 14.78 24.75
CA GLY A 248 17.96 13.40 25.04
C GLY A 248 17.66 12.97 26.47
N LYS A 249 17.14 11.74 26.59
CA LYS A 249 17.44 10.74 27.62
C LYS A 249 16.65 9.46 27.32
N ASN A 250 17.38 8.35 27.23
CA ASN A 250 16.92 6.97 27.03
C ASN A 250 15.95 6.72 25.87
N VAL A 251 16.51 6.16 24.78
CA VAL A 251 15.76 5.64 23.63
C VAL A 251 15.07 4.35 24.04
N ASP A 252 13.94 4.48 24.73
CA ASP A 252 12.97 3.40 24.82
C ASP A 252 12.47 3.10 23.40
N ALA A 253 12.37 1.83 23.01
CA ALA A 253 11.92 1.44 21.68
C ALA A 253 10.60 2.15 21.33
N THR A 254 9.73 2.32 22.34
CA THR A 254 8.47 3.06 22.32
C THR A 254 8.57 4.51 21.86
N ASN A 255 9.69 5.22 22.11
CA ASN A 255 9.86 6.63 21.75
C ASN A 255 10.35 6.82 20.31
N ALA A 256 11.19 5.92 19.79
CA ALA A 256 11.55 5.93 18.37
C ALA A 256 10.36 5.50 17.48
N VAL A 257 9.52 4.56 17.96
CA VAL A 257 8.21 4.26 17.34
C VAL A 257 7.21 5.43 17.47
N LYS A 258 7.53 6.62 17.98
CA LYS A 258 6.58 7.75 18.00
C LYS A 258 6.75 8.69 16.81
N ALA A 259 7.96 8.86 16.29
CA ALA A 259 8.26 9.89 15.28
C ALA A 259 7.78 9.57 13.83
N GLU A 260 7.88 8.33 13.35
CA GLU A 260 7.84 8.02 11.90
C GLU A 260 6.51 7.57 11.20
N VAL A 261 5.40 7.20 11.87
CA VAL A 261 4.05 6.93 11.29
C VAL A 261 3.19 8.20 11.38
N ASN A 262 3.79 9.31 11.78
CA ASN A 262 3.12 10.46 12.37
C ASN A 262 2.70 11.54 11.36
N ILE A 263 3.10 11.42 10.10
CA ILE A 263 3.20 12.61 9.22
C ILE A 263 2.11 12.64 8.14
N GLU A 264 1.65 11.49 7.62
CA GLU A 264 0.47 11.44 6.72
C GLU A 264 -0.86 11.66 7.49
N TYR A 265 -0.89 11.29 8.78
CA TYR A 265 -2.07 11.30 9.64
C TYR A 265 -2.45 12.69 10.19
N ASN A 266 -1.53 13.66 10.24
CA ASN A 266 -1.77 14.96 10.90
C ASN A 266 -2.47 16.02 10.03
N SER A 267 -2.76 15.70 8.77
CA SER A 267 -3.45 16.63 7.88
C SER A 267 -4.95 16.70 8.20
N GLN A 268 -5.44 17.89 8.57
CA GLN A 268 -6.88 18.16 8.69
C GLN A 268 -7.55 18.42 7.34
N ALA A 269 -6.87 18.16 6.23
CA ALA A 269 -7.38 18.44 4.90
C ALA A 269 -8.69 17.71 4.62
N VAL A 270 -9.65 18.46 4.06
CA VAL A 270 -10.95 17.96 3.64
C VAL A 270 -10.78 17.17 2.35
N LEU A 271 -11.25 15.92 2.33
CA LEU A 271 -11.08 15.02 1.18
C LEU A 271 -12.24 15.07 0.19
N SER A 272 -13.41 15.60 0.61
CA SER A 272 -14.61 15.60 -0.21
C SER A 272 -15.27 16.97 -0.24
N LYS A 273 -15.50 17.48 -1.46
CA LYS A 273 -16.35 18.68 -1.67
C LYS A 273 -17.81 18.41 -1.25
N LYS A 274 -18.29 17.17 -1.44
CA LYS A 274 -19.65 16.74 -1.09
C LYS A 274 -19.84 16.58 0.42
N TYR A 275 -18.81 16.09 1.12
CA TYR A 275 -18.85 15.78 2.54
C TYR A 275 -17.73 16.49 3.31
N PRO A 276 -17.94 17.74 3.77
CA PRO A 276 -16.89 18.53 4.44
C PRO A 276 -16.36 17.92 5.75
N ASN A 277 -17.13 17.00 6.36
CA ASN A 277 -16.74 16.27 7.56
C ASN A 277 -15.69 15.17 7.30
N VAL A 278 -15.45 14.81 6.04
CA VAL A 278 -14.47 13.79 5.62
C VAL A 278 -13.08 14.43 5.56
N THR A 279 -12.24 14.10 6.53
CA THR A 279 -10.83 14.52 6.59
C THR A 279 -9.91 13.31 6.66
N VAL A 280 -8.62 13.49 6.33
CA VAL A 280 -7.61 12.41 6.43
C VAL A 280 -7.62 11.77 7.82
N VAL A 281 -7.47 12.58 8.88
CA VAL A 281 -7.46 12.12 10.28
C VAL A 281 -8.67 11.24 10.58
N LYS A 282 -9.88 11.71 10.24
CA LYS A 282 -11.13 11.01 10.58
C LYS A 282 -11.30 9.73 9.76
N ALA A 283 -10.93 9.74 8.48
CA ALA A 283 -11.01 8.55 7.62
C ALA A 283 -10.03 7.45 8.08
N VAL A 284 -8.81 7.83 8.47
CA VAL A 284 -7.83 6.88 9.03
C VAL A 284 -8.29 6.34 10.37
N ALA A 285 -8.72 7.20 11.30
CA ALA A 285 -9.24 6.76 12.61
C ALA A 285 -10.42 5.81 12.45
N HIS A 286 -11.33 6.09 11.51
CA HIS A 286 -12.46 5.22 11.20
C HIS A 286 -12.04 3.81 10.76
N GLN A 287 -11.02 3.69 9.89
CA GLN A 287 -10.48 2.39 9.49
C GLN A 287 -9.86 1.65 10.69
N VAL A 288 -9.10 2.33 11.53
CA VAL A 288 -8.48 1.73 12.73
C VAL A 288 -9.54 1.16 13.69
N ASP A 289 -10.68 1.82 13.77
CA ASP A 289 -11.75 1.47 14.69
C ASP A 289 -12.67 0.38 14.16
N ASN A 290 -12.96 0.39 12.85
CA ASN A 290 -14.04 -0.41 12.27
C ASN A 290 -13.54 -1.49 11.29
N HIS A 291 -12.28 -1.43 10.84
CA HIS A 291 -11.72 -2.38 9.90
C HIS A 291 -10.75 -3.35 10.62
N PRO A 292 -11.17 -4.60 10.91
CA PRO A 292 -10.32 -5.56 11.64
C PRO A 292 -9.02 -5.90 10.88
N GLY A 293 -9.08 -5.89 9.55
CA GLY A 293 -7.93 -6.07 8.67
C GLY A 293 -6.96 -4.89 8.52
N PHE A 294 -7.27 -3.67 8.98
CA PHE A 294 -6.47 -2.48 8.64
C PHE A 294 -5.07 -2.49 9.25
N VAL A 295 -4.96 -2.68 10.56
CA VAL A 295 -3.66 -2.72 11.24
C VAL A 295 -2.75 -3.85 10.75
N PRO A 296 -3.21 -5.11 10.60
CA PRO A 296 -2.35 -6.16 10.05
C PRO A 296 -1.95 -5.91 8.58
N ALA A 297 -2.87 -5.38 7.74
CA ALA A 297 -2.55 -5.00 6.36
C ALA A 297 -1.50 -3.88 6.30
N PHE A 298 -1.62 -2.87 7.16
CA PHE A 298 -0.65 -1.77 7.28
C PHE A 298 0.74 -2.29 7.65
N ILE A 299 0.84 -3.14 8.69
CA ILE A 299 2.11 -3.73 9.13
C ILE A 299 2.73 -4.57 8.00
N SER A 300 1.93 -5.43 7.38
CA SER A 300 2.36 -6.27 6.26
C SER A 300 2.87 -5.43 5.08
N SER A 301 2.19 -4.32 4.76
CA SER A 301 2.59 -3.41 3.68
C SER A 301 3.91 -2.69 3.96
N ILE A 302 4.17 -2.30 5.21
CA ILE A 302 5.47 -1.75 5.62
C ILE A 302 6.60 -2.78 5.49
N ARG A 303 6.30 -4.05 5.80
CA ARG A 303 7.28 -5.15 5.79
C ARG A 303 7.65 -5.62 4.39
N TYR A 304 6.64 -5.83 3.53
CA TYR A 304 6.81 -6.57 2.27
C TYR A 304 6.42 -5.76 1.04
N GLY A 305 5.78 -4.60 1.21
CA GLY A 305 5.39 -3.74 0.10
C GLY A 305 6.58 -2.96 -0.48
N PRO A 306 6.39 -2.31 -1.64
CA PRO A 306 7.44 -1.54 -2.33
C PRO A 306 7.69 -0.16 -1.68
N VAL A 307 7.95 -0.15 -0.38
CA VAL A 307 8.20 1.08 0.41
C VAL A 307 9.64 1.57 0.25
N ARG A 308 10.60 0.64 0.06
CA ARG A 308 12.04 0.88 0.17
C ARG A 308 12.82 0.06 -0.85
N GLU A 309 14.04 0.50 -1.11
CA GLU A 309 15.03 -0.22 -1.93
C GLU A 309 14.52 -0.56 -3.35
N GLN A 310 13.66 0.31 -3.92
CA GLN A 310 13.02 0.08 -5.22
C GLN A 310 13.85 0.59 -6.42
N HIS A 311 15.08 1.04 -6.19
CA HIS A 311 15.96 1.64 -7.21
C HIS A 311 16.03 0.82 -8.52
N GLU A 312 16.14 -0.52 -8.43
CA GLU A 312 16.23 -1.33 -9.63
C GLU A 312 14.90 -1.41 -10.40
N ARG A 313 13.76 -1.45 -9.72
CA ARG A 313 12.44 -1.41 -10.37
C ARG A 313 12.23 -0.09 -11.09
N TRP A 314 12.64 1.01 -10.47
CA TRP A 314 12.58 2.34 -11.06
C TRP A 314 13.54 2.47 -12.26
N ARG A 315 14.73 1.86 -12.16
CA ARG A 315 15.70 1.80 -13.26
C ARG A 315 15.23 0.96 -14.45
N ILE A 316 14.47 -0.10 -14.21
CA ILE A 316 13.79 -0.85 -15.28
C ILE A 316 12.84 0.08 -16.06
N VAL A 317 12.00 0.84 -15.36
CA VAL A 317 11.09 1.81 -15.99
C VAL A 317 11.87 2.89 -16.77
N GLY A 318 12.96 3.42 -16.18
CA GLY A 318 13.84 4.36 -16.86
C GLY A 318 14.44 3.81 -18.15
N ARG A 319 14.93 2.56 -18.15
CA ARG A 319 15.47 1.88 -19.34
C ARG A 319 14.39 1.65 -20.40
N GLN A 320 13.20 1.22 -19.99
CA GLN A 320 12.06 1.02 -20.89
C GLN A 320 11.66 2.33 -21.58
N LEU A 321 11.62 3.44 -20.85
CA LEU A 321 11.36 4.77 -21.42
C LEU A 321 12.47 5.21 -22.39
N SER A 322 13.74 5.05 -22.03
CA SER A 322 14.86 5.37 -22.94
C SER A 322 14.80 4.57 -24.24
N GLN A 323 14.49 3.27 -24.15
CA GLN A 323 14.31 2.41 -25.31
C GLN A 323 13.14 2.88 -26.17
N LEU A 324 11.97 3.11 -25.57
CA LEU A 324 10.78 3.60 -26.26
C LEU A 324 11.05 4.93 -26.98
N ASN A 325 11.70 5.87 -26.29
CA ASN A 325 12.07 7.18 -26.82
C ASN A 325 13.03 7.06 -28.01
N THR A 326 13.98 6.13 -27.95
CA THR A 326 14.90 5.85 -29.06
C THR A 326 14.18 5.21 -30.24
N GLU A 327 13.34 4.20 -30.00
CA GLU A 327 12.67 3.43 -31.06
C GLU A 327 11.57 4.23 -31.77
N LYS A 328 10.84 5.07 -31.04
CA LYS A 328 9.69 5.81 -31.56
C LYS A 328 9.97 7.30 -31.78
N GLY A 329 11.18 7.78 -31.48
CA GLY A 329 11.53 9.20 -31.55
C GLY A 329 10.72 10.06 -30.59
N THR A 330 10.24 9.50 -29.48
CA THR A 330 9.46 10.21 -28.47
C THR A 330 10.38 10.81 -27.39
N SER A 331 9.82 11.64 -26.52
CA SER A 331 10.49 12.17 -25.33
C SER A 331 9.67 11.96 -24.06
N LYS A 332 8.98 10.81 -23.96
CA LYS A 332 8.11 10.47 -22.82
C LYS A 332 8.92 10.42 -21.53
N LYS A 333 8.31 10.90 -20.45
CA LYS A 333 8.88 10.96 -19.10
C LYS A 333 7.89 10.44 -18.05
N VAL A 334 8.39 10.22 -16.84
CA VAL A 334 7.58 10.11 -15.62
C VAL A 334 7.32 11.52 -15.08
N LEU A 335 6.10 11.83 -14.68
CA LEU A 335 5.81 13.06 -13.93
C LEU A 335 5.88 12.77 -12.43
N MET A 336 6.71 13.52 -11.71
CA MET A 336 6.81 13.45 -10.27
C MET A 336 6.34 14.75 -9.64
N VAL A 337 5.42 14.67 -8.68
CA VAL A 337 4.85 15.81 -7.97
C VAL A 337 5.22 15.74 -6.49
N LEU A 338 5.86 16.80 -5.98
CA LEU A 338 6.37 16.88 -4.61
C LEU A 338 5.85 18.10 -3.87
N GLY A 339 5.77 18.02 -2.54
CA GLY A 339 5.54 19.17 -1.67
C GLY A 339 6.87 19.85 -1.32
N GLU A 340 6.92 21.18 -1.37
CA GLU A 340 8.11 21.96 -1.04
C GLU A 340 8.53 21.82 0.43
N HIS A 341 7.58 21.50 1.31
CA HIS A 341 7.78 21.40 2.76
C HIS A 341 7.41 20.02 3.31
N ASP A 342 7.49 18.99 2.47
CA ASP A 342 7.19 17.61 2.86
C ASP A 342 8.25 17.08 3.85
N PRO A 343 7.87 16.73 5.11
CA PRO A 343 8.82 16.23 6.10
C PRO A 343 9.11 14.73 5.96
N ILE A 344 8.36 14.01 5.12
CA ILE A 344 8.52 12.56 4.88
C ILE A 344 9.39 12.35 3.66
N ILE A 345 9.05 13.03 2.57
CA ILE A 345 9.66 12.88 1.27
C ILE A 345 10.47 14.13 1.00
N ILE A 346 11.75 14.07 1.33
CA ILE A 346 12.66 15.21 1.15
C ILE A 346 12.89 15.44 -0.34
N LYS A 347 12.34 16.55 -0.83
CA LYS A 347 12.29 16.92 -2.25
C LYS A 347 13.63 16.78 -2.96
N ASP A 348 14.67 17.43 -2.43
CA ASP A 348 15.98 17.49 -3.08
C ASP A 348 16.63 16.11 -3.19
N GLU A 349 16.50 15.28 -2.16
CA GLU A 349 17.02 13.91 -2.17
C GLU A 349 16.26 13.03 -3.14
N LEU A 350 14.92 13.08 -3.10
CA LEU A 350 14.10 12.26 -3.98
C LEU A 350 14.27 12.68 -5.44
N GLU A 351 14.40 13.97 -5.74
CA GLU A 351 14.63 14.45 -7.10
C GLU A 351 15.97 13.94 -7.66
N GLU A 352 17.03 13.97 -6.85
CA GLU A 352 18.34 13.39 -7.21
C GLU A 352 18.21 11.89 -7.49
N ASP A 353 17.67 11.13 -6.53
CA ASP A 353 17.56 9.68 -6.61
C ASP A 353 16.63 9.25 -7.77
N ALA A 354 15.55 10.00 -8.02
CA ALA A 354 14.61 9.75 -9.11
C ALA A 354 15.23 10.04 -10.48
N LYS A 355 16.01 11.12 -10.62
CA LYS A 355 16.72 11.43 -11.87
C LYS A 355 17.74 10.35 -12.19
N GLU A 356 18.48 9.86 -11.19
CA GLU A 356 19.40 8.74 -11.37
C GLU A 356 18.64 7.45 -11.76
N ALA A 357 17.63 7.08 -10.96
CA ALA A 357 16.88 5.85 -11.16
C ALA A 357 16.18 5.84 -12.53
N PHE A 358 15.49 6.90 -12.93
CA PHE A 358 14.81 6.97 -14.22
C PHE A 358 15.73 7.33 -15.40
N LEU A 359 17.05 7.42 -15.19
CA LEU A 359 18.02 7.77 -16.24
C LEU A 359 17.71 9.10 -16.93
N GLY A 360 17.25 10.09 -16.14
CA GLY A 360 16.83 11.40 -16.63
C GLY A 360 15.43 11.46 -17.25
N ASN A 361 14.72 10.34 -17.39
CA ASN A 361 13.35 10.29 -17.93
C ASN A 361 12.28 10.65 -16.87
N VAL A 362 12.52 11.71 -16.10
CA VAL A 362 11.60 12.22 -15.09
C VAL A 362 11.51 13.75 -15.17
N GLU A 363 10.31 14.26 -14.99
CA GLU A 363 10.02 15.68 -14.79
C GLU A 363 9.47 15.88 -13.39
N VAL A 364 10.08 16.77 -12.61
CA VAL A 364 9.68 17.06 -11.23
C VAL A 364 8.96 18.40 -11.19
N VAL A 365 7.79 18.42 -10.56
CA VAL A 365 6.99 19.63 -10.29
C VAL A 365 6.76 19.72 -8.79
N THR A 366 6.88 20.92 -8.23
CA THR A 366 6.72 21.15 -6.79
C THR A 366 5.58 22.10 -6.50
N PHE A 367 4.93 21.92 -5.36
CA PHE A 367 3.87 22.79 -4.87
C PHE A 367 4.17 23.25 -3.44
N ASP A 368 3.75 24.47 -3.11
CA ASP A 368 3.79 25.00 -1.74
C ASP A 368 2.75 24.27 -0.86
N ALA A 369 3.15 23.10 -0.37
CA ALA A 369 2.39 22.13 0.42
C ALA A 369 3.32 21.13 1.12
N GLY A 370 2.80 20.39 2.11
CA GLY A 370 3.47 19.23 2.71
C GLY A 370 3.19 17.93 1.95
N HIS A 371 3.26 16.79 2.64
CA HIS A 371 2.99 15.46 2.07
C HIS A 371 1.56 15.33 1.52
N GLU A 372 0.63 16.12 2.07
CA GLU A 372 -0.78 16.18 1.69
C GLU A 372 -1.06 16.95 0.39
N ALA A 373 -0.04 17.35 -0.38
CA ALA A 373 -0.22 18.11 -1.62
C ALA A 373 -1.31 17.53 -2.57
N PRO A 374 -1.41 16.21 -2.80
CA PRO A 374 -2.47 15.63 -3.64
C PRO A 374 -3.88 15.85 -3.12
N VAL A 375 -4.02 16.03 -1.81
CA VAL A 375 -5.29 16.30 -1.15
C VAL A 375 -5.64 17.79 -1.26
N THR A 376 -4.69 18.67 -0.98
CA THR A 376 -4.93 20.12 -0.81
C THR A 376 -4.79 20.92 -2.10
N LYS A 377 -4.08 20.41 -3.11
CA LYS A 377 -3.79 21.08 -4.38
C LYS A 377 -4.32 20.30 -5.60
N GLY A 378 -5.37 19.51 -5.43
CA GLY A 378 -5.83 18.55 -6.44
C GLY A 378 -6.20 19.16 -7.80
N ASP A 379 -6.70 20.40 -7.81
CA ASP A 379 -6.98 21.21 -9.02
C ASP A 379 -5.69 21.64 -9.75
N GLN A 380 -4.71 22.16 -9.02
CA GLN A 380 -3.41 22.56 -9.56
C GLN A 380 -2.63 21.34 -10.09
N ILE A 381 -2.69 20.22 -9.37
CA ILE A 381 -2.06 18.96 -9.75
C ILE A 381 -2.71 18.37 -11.00
N ALA A 382 -4.05 18.36 -11.08
CA ALA A 382 -4.74 17.90 -12.28
C ALA A 382 -4.38 18.76 -13.50
N THR A 383 -4.29 20.08 -13.33
CA THR A 383 -3.82 21.00 -14.38
C THR A 383 -2.40 20.65 -14.85
N ALA A 384 -1.47 20.44 -13.90
CA ALA A 384 -0.10 20.05 -14.22
C ALA A 384 -0.03 18.70 -14.97
N ILE A 385 -0.86 17.73 -14.62
CA ILE A 385 -0.96 16.43 -15.34
C ILE A 385 -1.46 16.63 -16.76
N LEU A 386 -2.53 17.41 -16.96
CA LEU A 386 -3.10 17.65 -18.29
C LEU A 386 -2.09 18.37 -19.19
N ASP A 387 -1.38 19.36 -18.66
CA ASP A 387 -0.34 20.08 -19.40
C ASP A 387 0.90 19.22 -19.65
N PHE A 388 1.22 18.30 -18.74
CA PHE A 388 2.23 17.27 -18.96
C PHE A 388 1.86 16.35 -20.11
N TRP A 389 0.64 15.82 -20.15
CA TRP A 389 0.18 14.96 -21.26
C TRP A 389 0.17 15.71 -22.59
N LYS A 390 -0.35 16.94 -22.65
CA LYS A 390 -0.33 17.76 -23.88
C LYS A 390 1.06 17.96 -24.48
N ARG A 391 2.12 17.92 -23.67
CA ARG A 391 3.51 18.11 -24.12
C ARG A 391 4.20 16.80 -24.50
N ASN A 392 3.72 15.66 -24.02
CA ASN A 392 4.42 14.37 -24.08
C ASN A 392 3.70 13.28 -24.89
N ASP A 393 2.43 13.50 -25.25
CA ASP A 393 1.69 12.74 -26.26
C ASP A 393 1.68 13.48 -27.59
#